data_AF-U6DLR8-F1
#
_entry.id   AF-U6DLR8-F1
#
_cell.length_a   1.000
_cell.length_b   1.000
_cell.length_c   1.000
_cell.angle_alpha   90.00
_cell.angle_beta   90.00
_cell.angle_gamma   90.00
#
_symmetry.space_group_name_H-M   'P 1'
#
loop_
_entity.id
_entity.type
_entity.pdbx_description
1 polymer ?
#
loop_
_entity_poly.entity_id
_entity_poly.type
_entity_poly.pdbx_seq_one_letter_code
_entity_poly.pdbx_strand_id
1 'polypeptide(L)'
;MAAAALGQIWARKLLPASWLLCGPRRYASSNFKAADLQLEMTQEPHQKPDPSKPLVFGKIFTDHMLVVEWKEEKGWGQPRIQPFQNLMLHPACSGLHYSMQLFEGMK
;
A
#
# COMPACT_ATOMS: atom_id res chain seq x y z
N MET A 1 74.47 -19.62 -2.82
CA MET A 1 73.79 -20.33 -1.72
C MET A 1 72.96 -19.29 -0.96
N ALA A 2 71.78 -18.95 -1.48
CA ALA A 2 70.44 -19.40 -1.03
C ALA A 2 69.86 -18.38 -0.01
N ALA A 3 68.60 -17.97 -0.01
CA ALA A 3 67.48 -17.97 -0.95
C ALA A 3 66.48 -16.92 -0.39
N ALA A 4 65.70 -16.29 -1.26
CA ALA A 4 64.59 -15.42 -0.88
C ALA A 4 63.45 -16.23 -0.23
N ALA A 5 62.70 -15.62 0.69
CA ALA A 5 61.28 -15.95 0.90
C ALA A 5 60.56 -14.81 1.64
N LEU A 6 59.54 -14.28 0.97
CA LEU A 6 58.55 -13.35 1.49
C LEU A 6 57.77 -13.95 2.67
N GLY A 7 57.46 -13.12 3.67
CA GLY A 7 56.59 -13.48 4.79
C GLY A 7 55.57 -12.38 5.10
N GLN A 8 54.69 -12.06 4.15
CA GLN A 8 53.43 -11.36 4.46
C GLN A 8 52.42 -12.40 4.96
N ILE A 9 52.10 -12.43 6.26
CA ILE A 9 51.02 -13.27 6.77
C ILE A 9 50.17 -12.50 7.81
N TRP A 10 49.06 -11.95 7.30
CA TRP A 10 47.74 -11.81 7.93
C TRP A 10 47.59 -11.08 9.27
N ALA A 11 47.56 -9.74 9.21
CA ALA A 11 46.71 -8.97 10.12
C ALA A 11 45.24 -9.27 9.78
N ARG A 12 44.62 -10.23 10.47
CA ARG A 12 43.16 -10.40 10.48
C ARG A 12 42.57 -9.15 11.12
N LYS A 13 42.25 -8.13 10.31
CA LYS A 13 41.30 -7.09 10.69
C LYS A 13 39.98 -7.80 10.99
N LEU A 14 39.72 -8.01 12.28
CA LEU A 14 38.38 -8.27 12.78
C LEU A 14 37.57 -7.01 12.47
N LEU A 15 37.01 -6.94 11.26
CA LEU A 15 35.88 -6.07 11.01
C LEU A 15 34.82 -6.50 12.03
N PRO A 16 34.29 -5.59 12.87
CA PRO A 16 33.09 -5.89 13.60
C PRO A 16 32.02 -6.03 12.52
N ALA A 17 31.75 -7.27 12.13
CA ALA A 17 30.64 -7.53 11.25
C ALA A 17 29.41 -6.95 11.98
N SER A 18 28.65 -6.12 11.29
CA SER A 18 27.50 -5.41 11.83
C SER A 18 26.26 -6.30 11.75
N TRP A 19 26.28 -7.44 12.44
CA TRP A 19 25.15 -8.40 12.44
C TRP A 19 23.97 -7.87 13.27
N LEU A 20 24.19 -6.76 13.99
CA LEU A 20 23.18 -6.07 14.80
C LEU A 20 22.30 -5.10 14.00
N LEU A 21 22.55 -4.87 12.71
CA LEU A 21 21.70 -4.00 11.87
C LEU A 21 20.56 -4.73 11.16
N CYS A 22 20.47 -6.06 11.29
CA CYS A 22 19.38 -6.87 10.74
C CYS A 22 18.33 -7.21 11.80
N GLY A 23 18.02 -6.27 12.70
CA GLY A 23 16.75 -6.34 13.42
C GLY A 23 15.61 -6.18 12.42
N PRO A 24 14.47 -6.91 12.54
CA PRO A 24 13.33 -6.65 11.67
C PRO A 24 13.00 -5.17 11.84
N ARG A 25 13.03 -4.41 10.74
CA ARG A 25 12.59 -3.02 10.72
C ARG A 25 11.09 -3.05 11.02
N ARG A 26 10.74 -3.04 12.32
CA ARG A 26 9.38 -2.82 12.78
C ARG A 26 9.04 -1.41 12.33
N TYR A 27 8.40 -1.28 11.17
CA TYR A 27 7.90 0.01 10.72
C TYR A 27 6.96 0.51 11.81
N ALA A 28 7.22 1.70 12.35
CA ALA A 28 6.29 2.32 13.27
C ALA A 28 4.95 2.40 12.55
N SER A 29 3.90 1.86 13.16
CA SER A 29 2.55 1.91 12.60
C SER A 29 2.22 3.37 12.31
N SER A 30 2.19 3.71 11.02
CA SER A 30 1.71 5.00 10.55
C SER A 30 0.35 4.75 9.94
N ASN A 31 -0.55 5.73 10.09
CA ASN A 31 -1.88 5.72 9.50
C ASN A 31 -1.98 6.89 8.53
N PHE A 32 -2.81 6.75 7.49
CA PHE A 32 -3.23 7.90 6.70
C PHE A 32 -3.92 8.95 7.59
N LYS A 33 -3.94 10.21 7.14
CA LYS A 33 -4.57 11.32 7.86
C LYS A 33 -5.61 11.96 6.96
N ALA A 34 -6.77 12.27 7.52
CA ALA A 34 -7.81 13.01 6.80
C ALA A 34 -7.34 14.41 6.36
N ALA A 35 -6.38 15.01 7.08
CA ALA A 35 -5.77 16.28 6.70
C ALA A 35 -5.02 16.24 5.36
N ASP A 36 -4.59 15.04 4.93
CA ASP A 36 -3.85 14.84 3.68
C ASP A 36 -4.77 14.42 2.52
N LEU A 37 -6.09 14.55 2.69
CA LEU A 37 -7.08 14.11 1.71
C LEU A 37 -6.97 14.90 0.40
N GLN A 38 -6.81 14.16 -0.70
CA GLN A 38 -6.95 14.70 -2.05
C GLN A 38 -8.38 14.52 -2.55
N LEU A 39 -8.92 15.53 -3.23
CA LEU A 39 -10.26 15.53 -3.77
C LEU A 39 -10.22 15.76 -5.29
N GLU A 40 -10.82 14.84 -6.02
CA GLU A 40 -11.05 14.94 -7.46
C GLU A 40 -12.56 14.84 -7.74
N MET A 41 -13.12 15.91 -8.28
CA MET A 41 -14.55 15.97 -8.60
C MET A 41 -14.83 15.33 -9.96
N THR A 42 -15.94 14.60 -10.09
CA THR A 42 -16.35 14.05 -11.39
C THR A 42 -16.78 15.18 -12.32
N GLN A 43 -16.47 15.04 -13.60
CA GLN A 43 -16.96 15.92 -14.66
C GLN A 43 -18.24 15.37 -15.30
N GLU A 44 -18.56 14.11 -15.04
CA GLU A 44 -19.71 13.38 -15.60
C GLU A 44 -20.54 12.81 -14.46
N PRO A 45 -21.35 13.65 -13.77
CA PRO A 45 -22.20 13.19 -12.68
C PRO A 45 -23.36 12.33 -13.20
N HIS A 46 -23.66 11.24 -12.50
CA HIS A 46 -24.79 10.39 -12.83
C HIS A 46 -26.12 11.05 -12.43
N GLN A 47 -27.17 10.78 -13.19
CA GLN A 47 -28.51 11.19 -12.80
C GLN A 47 -28.92 10.42 -11.53
N LYS A 48 -29.30 11.18 -10.49
CA LYS A 48 -29.81 10.60 -9.25
C LYS A 48 -31.11 9.82 -9.53
N PRO A 49 -31.33 8.67 -8.88
CA PRO A 49 -32.55 7.91 -9.06
C PRO A 49 -33.77 8.72 -8.61
N ASP A 50 -34.89 8.48 -9.28
CA ASP A 50 -36.19 9.06 -8.97
C ASP A 50 -36.64 8.67 -7.55
N PRO A 51 -36.89 9.64 -6.65
CA PRO A 51 -37.34 9.35 -5.28
C PRO A 51 -38.67 8.58 -5.19
N SER A 52 -39.50 8.64 -6.23
CA SER A 52 -40.78 7.94 -6.28
C SER A 52 -40.65 6.45 -6.65
N LYS A 53 -39.49 6.02 -7.15
CA LYS A 53 -39.23 4.64 -7.57
C LYS A 53 -38.51 3.85 -6.47
N PRO A 54 -38.75 2.54 -6.35
CA PRO A 54 -38.06 1.72 -5.36
C PRO A 54 -36.56 1.62 -5.67
N LEU A 55 -35.73 1.80 -4.65
CA LEU A 55 -34.29 1.57 -4.72
C LEU A 55 -33.97 0.11 -4.42
N VAL A 56 -33.25 -0.54 -5.33
CA VAL A 56 -32.77 -1.92 -5.13
C VAL A 56 -31.41 -1.88 -4.44
N PHE A 57 -31.27 -2.61 -3.33
CA PHE A 57 -30.04 -2.66 -2.54
C PHE A 57 -28.83 -3.10 -3.38
N GLY A 58 -27.72 -2.36 -3.27
CA GLY A 58 -26.43 -2.69 -3.91
C GLY A 58 -26.40 -2.57 -5.44
N LYS A 59 -27.32 -1.82 -6.05
CA LYS A 59 -27.40 -1.65 -7.52
C LYS A 59 -27.08 -0.26 -8.04
N ILE A 60 -27.21 0.76 -7.22
CA ILE A 60 -26.96 2.16 -7.59
C ILE A 60 -25.85 2.69 -6.68
N PHE A 61 -24.81 3.27 -7.28
CA PHE A 61 -23.64 3.83 -6.58
C PHE A 61 -23.58 5.35 -6.75
N THR A 62 -22.84 6.02 -5.88
CA THR A 62 -22.62 7.47 -5.95
C THR A 62 -21.50 7.84 -6.92
N ASP A 63 -21.39 9.12 -7.24
CA ASP A 63 -20.42 9.65 -8.20
C ASP A 63 -18.96 9.51 -7.77
N HIS A 64 -18.70 9.33 -6.48
CA HIS A 64 -17.36 9.28 -5.90
C HIS A 64 -17.15 8.09 -5.00
N MET A 65 -15.88 7.72 -4.84
CA MET A 65 -15.40 6.68 -3.94
C MET A 65 -14.13 7.14 -3.18
N LEU A 66 -13.91 6.59 -1.99
CA LEU A 66 -12.68 6.77 -1.21
C LEU A 66 -11.68 5.64 -1.54
N VAL A 67 -10.44 5.99 -1.83
CA VAL A 67 -9.33 5.05 -2.06
C VAL A 67 -8.12 5.46 -1.23
N VAL A 68 -7.48 4.48 -0.58
CA VAL A 68 -6.19 4.67 0.11
C VAL A 68 -5.30 3.47 -0.20
N GLU A 69 -4.13 3.72 -0.79
CA GLU A 69 -3.15 2.67 -1.08
C GLU A 69 -2.23 2.43 0.12
N TRP A 70 -1.79 1.19 0.31
CA TRP A 70 -0.73 0.84 1.24
C TRP A 70 0.38 0.09 0.50
N LYS A 71 1.64 0.42 0.80
CA LYS A 71 2.82 -0.26 0.25
C LYS A 71 3.78 -0.58 1.38
N GLU A 72 4.34 -1.79 1.40
CA GLU A 72 5.23 -2.25 2.47
C GLU A 72 6.39 -1.28 2.76
N GLU A 73 6.98 -0.72 1.70
CA GLU A 73 8.13 0.20 1.82
C GLU A 73 7.77 1.59 2.37
N LYS A 74 6.53 2.05 2.14
CA LYS A 74 6.10 3.45 2.35
C LYS A 74 4.95 3.61 3.35
N GLY A 75 4.34 2.52 3.78
CA GLY A 75 3.12 2.54 4.58
C GLY A 75 1.91 3.01 3.78
N TRP A 76 0.98 3.67 4.47
CA TRP A 76 -0.20 4.26 3.86
C TRP A 76 0.16 5.49 3.02
N GLY A 77 -0.42 5.57 1.82
CA GLY A 77 -0.42 6.78 1.01
C GLY A 77 -1.44 7.81 1.48
N GLN A 78 -1.54 8.89 0.72
CA GLN A 78 -2.57 9.92 0.93
C GLN A 78 -3.95 9.37 0.54
N PRO A 79 -4.99 9.62 1.35
CA PRO A 79 -6.34 9.22 1.01
C PRO A 79 -6.86 10.09 -0.15
N ARG A 80 -7.68 9.51 -1.02
CA ARG A 80 -8.24 10.18 -2.19
C ARG A 80 -9.74 9.94 -2.29
N ILE A 81 -10.53 11.01 -2.39
CA ILE A 81 -11.90 10.93 -2.92
C ILE A 81 -11.81 11.23 -4.41
N GLN A 82 -12.20 10.27 -5.23
CA GLN A 82 -12.07 10.35 -6.70
C GLN A 82 -13.36 9.86 -7.37
N PRO A 83 -13.57 10.16 -8.67
CA PRO A 83 -14.73 9.66 -9.41
C PRO A 83 -14.82 8.13 -9.33
N PHE A 84 -16.04 7.62 -9.20
CA PHE A 84 -16.33 6.20 -9.17
C PHE A 84 -15.82 5.53 -10.44
N GLN A 85 -14.98 4.51 -10.29
CA GLN A 85 -14.33 3.83 -11.41
C GLN A 85 -13.97 2.39 -11.05
N ASN A 86 -13.66 1.59 -12.07
CA ASN A 86 -13.21 0.22 -11.88
C ASN A 86 -11.84 0.16 -11.20
N LEU A 87 -11.65 -0.83 -10.33
CA LEU A 87 -10.34 -1.11 -9.74
C LEU A 87 -9.44 -1.82 -10.75
N MET A 88 -8.26 -1.24 -11.03
CA MET A 88 -7.22 -1.91 -11.81
C MET A 88 -6.38 -2.78 -10.87
N LEU A 89 -6.51 -4.10 -10.99
CA LEU A 89 -5.83 -5.07 -10.14
C LEU A 89 -4.94 -5.99 -10.97
N HIS A 90 -3.77 -6.34 -10.43
CA HIS A 90 -2.94 -7.38 -11.02
C HIS A 90 -3.68 -8.73 -10.96
N PRO A 91 -3.62 -9.58 -12.01
CA PRO A 91 -4.35 -10.86 -12.04
C PRO A 91 -4.03 -11.79 -10.86
N ALA A 92 -2.81 -11.69 -10.30
CA ALA A 92 -2.37 -12.44 -9.12
C ALA A 92 -2.67 -11.77 -7.77
N CYS A 93 -3.57 -10.76 -7.71
CA CYS A 93 -3.92 -10.09 -6.45
C CYS A 93 -4.45 -11.10 -5.41
N SER A 94 -3.87 -11.12 -4.21
CA SER A 94 -4.23 -12.06 -3.15
C SER A 94 -5.70 -11.94 -2.71
N GLY A 95 -6.31 -10.76 -2.85
CA GLY A 95 -7.74 -10.57 -2.65
C GLY A 95 -8.62 -11.43 -3.57
N LEU A 96 -8.15 -11.70 -4.80
CA LEU A 96 -8.84 -12.52 -5.79
C LEU A 96 -8.61 -14.03 -5.61
N HIS A 97 -7.40 -14.42 -5.19
CA HIS A 97 -7.01 -15.85 -5.12
C HIS A 97 -7.21 -16.48 -3.74
N TYR A 98 -6.96 -15.72 -2.68
CA TYR A 98 -6.92 -16.22 -1.32
C TYR A 98 -7.90 -15.49 -0.40
N SER A 99 -8.83 -14.72 -0.97
CA SER A 99 -9.83 -13.95 -0.25
C SER A 99 -9.26 -13.04 0.84
N MET A 100 -8.10 -12.44 0.58
CA MET A 100 -7.52 -11.41 1.46
C MET A 100 -8.30 -10.09 1.32
N GLN A 101 -9.52 -10.08 1.85
CA GLN A 101 -10.47 -8.97 1.78
C GLN A 101 -11.41 -8.97 3.00
N LEU A 102 -11.89 -7.79 3.37
CA LEU A 102 -12.91 -7.58 4.40
C LEU A 102 -13.79 -6.39 3.99
N PHE A 103 -15.01 -6.31 4.51
CA PHE A 103 -15.90 -5.18 4.28
C PHE A 103 -16.68 -4.84 5.56
N GLU A 104 -17.22 -3.63 5.58
CA GLU A 104 -18.08 -3.10 6.66
C GLU A 104 -19.42 -2.62 6.08
N GLY A 105 -20.43 -2.50 6.95
CA GLY A 105 -21.79 -2.12 6.55
C GLY A 105 -22.48 -1.24 7.59
N MET A 106 -22.70 0.03 7.24
CA MET A 106 -23.37 1.03 8.08
C MET A 106 -24.27 1.95 7.24
N LYS A 107 -25.21 2.63 7.89
CA LYS A 107 -26.09 3.65 7.29
C LYS A 107 -25.98 4.95 8.05
#